data_AF-A0A7L8V7Y2-F1
#
_entry.id   AF-A0A7L8V7Y2-F1
#
_cell.length_a   1.000
_cell.length_b   1.000
_cell.length_c   1.000
_cell.angle_alpha   90.00
_cell.angle_beta   90.00
_cell.angle_gamma   90.00
#
_symmetry.space_group_name_H-M   'P 1'
#
loop_
_entity.id
_entity.type
_entity.pdbx_description
1 polymer ?
#
loop_
_entity_poly.entity_id
_entity_poly.type
_entity_poly.pdbx_seq_one_letter_code
_entity_poly.pdbx_strand_id
1 'polypeptide(L)'
;MFSSVIKKEWIKIKYFIYALALFGVVVIGYFWYNLNFEFATIEPKSMMWYRFAHLEQKPYFEFLYFFLLIGVMVSLTQFIPERVRNRIKIITHLPISLKKALIIHLGVGLFFIVIVCSILSVFIISIILFYYPVEILGVVVKDLFFFFLATLIVYFGISAAIIDKSPLVGGIKFFISILAIFTFFKLRFELLDLGFLFVIVVLFFVVLDSFYSIKEQRLSHLTFKIFAFLSLLFVLFSTLNLYQNKYSTSFTKYYIFYSPTLGEFVYQKNFGDHRFEYASQSGTKFDQKGYESTLPFVYWRDLEIQGLLPLDIDGMIYDKKTIQESRLSFGYEPKYLIKKELELYPLINPQTTLGMIRFPSEAIVFSDTKVRIYDSEHDHEEECKEEDLNEELQTLLRAYNVSLPIKQIYGKATNMKPYDLGYFIIDKNDRLFNLHRADYTLHLKELPSSPYMKIAHIEISENRQKLLAGYAIDEKNNFYIIDYETLEFKSVDLEGFDYKTMRLQLYSDPKYYLIRYDDGVSYHARVYDKEFNFIDGIVVK
;
A
#
# COMPACT_ATOMS: atom_id res chain seq x y z
N MET A 1 32.06 -40.24 5.61
CA MET A 1 30.98 -40.16 4.60
C MET A 1 30.39 -38.76 4.47
N PHE A 2 30.01 -38.08 5.55
CA PHE A 2 29.50 -36.69 5.52
C PHE A 2 30.45 -35.70 4.83
N SER A 3 31.74 -35.66 5.22
CA SER A 3 32.75 -34.81 4.59
C SER A 3 32.90 -35.05 3.08
N SER A 4 32.77 -36.31 2.64
CA SER A 4 32.83 -36.68 1.22
C SER A 4 31.63 -36.16 0.42
N VAL A 5 30.43 -36.19 1.01
CA VAL A 5 29.22 -35.60 0.37
C VAL A 5 29.36 -34.09 0.28
N ILE A 6 29.78 -33.42 1.34
CA ILE A 6 30.01 -31.97 1.34
C ILE A 6 31.02 -31.57 0.26
N LYS A 7 32.15 -32.28 0.18
CA LYS A 7 33.17 -32.03 -0.86
C LYS A 7 32.62 -32.23 -2.27
N LYS A 8 31.78 -33.26 -2.48
CA LYS A 8 31.13 -33.52 -3.78
C LYS A 8 30.17 -32.39 -4.15
N GLU A 9 29.29 -31.98 -3.23
CA GLU A 9 28.34 -30.90 -3.46
C GLU A 9 29.05 -29.57 -3.70
N TRP A 10 30.11 -29.27 -2.94
CA TRP A 10 30.93 -28.07 -3.16
C TRP A 10 31.55 -28.01 -4.56
N ILE A 11 32.11 -29.11 -5.06
CA ILE A 11 32.71 -29.16 -6.41
C ILE A 11 31.69 -28.82 -7.49
N LYS A 12 30.41 -29.18 -7.30
CA LYS A 12 29.34 -28.86 -8.26
C LYS A 12 28.95 -27.38 -8.22
N ILE A 13 28.84 -26.81 -7.03
CA ILE A 13 28.19 -25.51 -6.84
C ILE A 13 29.22 -24.36 -6.85
N LYS A 14 30.49 -24.59 -6.49
CA LYS A 14 31.50 -23.52 -6.26
C LYS A 14 31.65 -22.50 -7.37
N TYR A 15 31.70 -22.92 -8.65
CA TYR A 15 31.88 -21.99 -9.76
C TYR A 15 30.64 -21.12 -9.99
N PHE A 16 29.46 -21.67 -9.74
CA PHE A 16 28.21 -20.93 -9.80
C PHE A 16 28.08 -19.96 -8.64
N ILE A 17 28.56 -20.32 -7.44
CA ILE A 17 28.63 -19.37 -6.31
C ILE A 17 29.57 -18.22 -6.64
N TYR A 18 30.75 -18.49 -7.22
CA TYR A 18 31.66 -17.43 -7.64
C TYR A 18 31.04 -16.53 -8.72
N ALA A 19 30.33 -17.12 -9.69
CA ALA A 19 29.61 -16.36 -10.71
C ALA A 19 28.47 -15.51 -10.11
N LEU A 20 27.68 -16.07 -9.18
CA LEU A 20 26.62 -15.36 -8.47
C LEU A 20 27.18 -14.25 -7.58
N ALA A 21 28.32 -14.46 -6.92
CA ALA A 21 28.98 -13.45 -6.12
C ALA A 21 29.49 -12.29 -6.99
N LEU A 22 30.16 -12.61 -8.12
CA LEU A 22 30.63 -11.59 -9.07
C LEU A 22 29.47 -10.80 -9.67
N PHE A 23 28.42 -11.50 -10.10
CA PHE A 23 27.21 -10.85 -10.62
C PHE A 23 26.52 -10.01 -9.54
N GLY A 24 26.47 -10.50 -8.30
CA GLY A 24 25.96 -9.76 -7.15
C GLY A 24 26.71 -8.46 -6.90
N VAL A 25 28.04 -8.45 -7.00
CA VAL A 25 28.85 -7.21 -6.90
C VAL A 25 28.46 -6.21 -8.00
N VAL A 26 28.25 -6.67 -9.24
CA VAL A 26 27.82 -5.80 -10.35
C VAL A 26 26.43 -5.23 -10.09
N VAL A 27 25.47 -6.05 -9.68
CA VAL A 27 24.09 -5.62 -9.40
C VAL A 27 24.05 -4.64 -8.23
N ILE A 28 24.79 -4.91 -7.14
CA ILE A 28 24.91 -4.00 -6.00
C ILE A 28 25.56 -2.67 -6.41
N GLY A 29 26.63 -2.72 -7.22
CA GLY A 29 27.29 -1.51 -7.74
C GLY A 29 26.36 -0.68 -8.62
N TYR A 30 25.60 -1.33 -9.51
CA TYR A 30 24.58 -0.67 -10.32
C TYR A 30 23.47 -0.06 -9.46
N PHE A 31 23.00 -0.78 -8.44
CA PHE A 31 21.99 -0.29 -7.51
C PHE A 31 22.47 0.96 -6.77
N TRP A 32 23.70 0.95 -6.24
CA TRP A 32 24.28 2.10 -5.57
C TRP A 32 24.42 3.29 -6.53
N TYR A 33 24.91 3.05 -7.74
CA TYR A 33 25.02 4.08 -8.78
C TYR A 33 23.66 4.70 -9.13
N ASN A 34 22.63 3.87 -9.37
CA ASN A 34 21.30 4.34 -9.72
C ASN A 34 20.67 5.13 -8.56
N LEU A 35 20.81 4.63 -7.32
CA LEU A 35 20.30 5.33 -6.15
C LEU A 35 20.99 6.68 -5.95
N ASN A 36 22.32 6.72 -6.09
CA ASN A 36 23.08 7.97 -6.04
C ASN A 36 22.60 8.96 -7.13
N PHE A 37 22.37 8.48 -8.34
CA PHE A 37 21.85 9.29 -9.44
C PHE A 37 20.45 9.85 -9.14
N GLU A 38 19.54 9.02 -8.60
CA GLU A 38 18.19 9.46 -8.21
C GLU A 38 18.24 10.54 -7.13
N PHE A 39 19.06 10.37 -6.08
CA PHE A 39 19.23 11.38 -5.03
C PHE A 39 19.94 12.65 -5.52
N ALA A 40 20.87 12.54 -6.47
CA ALA A 40 21.58 13.69 -7.03
C ALA A 40 20.74 14.52 -8.03
N THR A 41 19.68 13.94 -8.60
CA THR A 41 18.84 14.59 -9.62
C THR A 41 17.48 15.06 -9.10
N ILE A 42 17.16 14.73 -7.85
CA ILE A 42 15.91 15.12 -7.21
C ILE A 42 16.17 16.21 -6.17
N GLU A 43 15.33 17.24 -6.17
CA GLU A 43 15.43 18.35 -5.22
C GLU A 43 14.03 18.66 -4.66
N PRO A 44 13.83 18.62 -3.33
CA PRO A 44 14.78 18.15 -2.30
C PRO A 44 14.88 16.61 -2.25
N LYS A 45 15.94 16.10 -1.61
CA LYS A 45 16.22 14.67 -1.41
C LYS A 45 15.10 13.94 -0.66
N SER A 46 14.41 14.59 0.26
CA SER A 46 13.24 14.08 1.00
C SER A 46 12.11 13.58 0.09
N MET A 47 12.05 14.02 -1.16
CA MET A 47 11.11 13.51 -2.16
C MET A 47 11.31 12.00 -2.40
N MET A 48 12.52 11.48 -2.23
CA MET A 48 12.79 10.04 -2.24
C MET A 48 12.18 9.33 -1.04
N TRP A 49 12.18 9.96 0.13
CA TRP A 49 11.54 9.42 1.33
C TRP A 49 10.01 9.42 1.19
N TYR A 50 9.46 10.45 0.54
CA TYR A 50 8.04 10.48 0.15
C TYR A 50 7.68 9.38 -0.84
N ARG A 51 8.47 9.17 -1.89
CA ARG A 51 8.27 8.05 -2.83
C ARG A 51 8.24 6.71 -2.12
N PHE A 52 9.12 6.52 -1.15
CA PHE A 52 9.16 5.31 -0.33
C PHE A 52 7.92 5.15 0.56
N ALA A 53 7.63 6.15 1.41
CA ALA A 53 6.61 6.04 2.46
C ALA A 53 5.17 6.22 1.97
N HIS A 54 4.96 7.04 0.92
CA HIS A 54 3.64 7.42 0.43
C HIS A 54 3.27 6.81 -0.92
N LEU A 55 4.23 6.57 -1.80
CA LEU A 55 3.98 5.96 -3.11
C LEU A 55 4.35 4.46 -3.15
N GLU A 56 4.86 3.92 -2.04
CA GLU A 56 5.33 2.53 -1.92
C GLU A 56 6.38 2.14 -2.99
N GLN A 57 7.13 3.13 -3.50
CA GLN A 57 8.19 2.92 -4.47
C GLN A 57 9.47 2.52 -3.75
N LYS A 58 9.72 1.21 -3.67
CA LYS A 58 10.87 0.63 -2.97
C LYS A 58 12.02 0.40 -3.96
N PRO A 59 13.16 1.12 -3.84
CA PRO A 59 14.23 1.07 -4.84
C PRO A 59 14.92 -0.29 -4.92
N TYR A 60 14.85 -1.10 -3.86
CA TYR A 60 15.41 -2.45 -3.80
C TYR A 60 14.44 -3.55 -4.29
N PHE A 61 13.22 -3.23 -4.72
CA PHE A 61 12.22 -4.24 -5.07
C PHE A 61 12.70 -5.21 -6.17
N GLU A 62 13.44 -4.69 -7.16
CA GLU A 62 14.00 -5.49 -8.26
C GLU A 62 14.98 -6.58 -7.79
N PHE A 63 15.53 -6.49 -6.58
CA PHE A 63 16.36 -7.56 -6.03
C PHE A 63 15.58 -8.86 -5.82
N LEU A 64 14.23 -8.83 -5.71
CA LEU A 64 13.43 -10.05 -5.65
C LEU A 64 13.79 -11.02 -6.79
N TYR A 65 13.98 -10.52 -8.02
CA TYR A 65 14.39 -11.33 -9.16
C TYR A 65 15.76 -11.99 -8.95
N PHE A 66 16.71 -11.26 -8.35
CA PHE A 66 18.04 -11.80 -8.09
C PHE A 66 18.02 -12.84 -6.96
N PHE A 67 17.22 -12.63 -5.91
CA PHE A 67 16.96 -13.62 -4.87
C PHE A 67 16.37 -14.91 -5.46
N LEU A 68 15.33 -14.81 -6.30
CA LEU A 68 14.76 -15.95 -6.99
C LEU A 68 15.80 -16.68 -7.86
N LEU A 69 16.63 -15.92 -8.60
CA LEU A 69 17.71 -16.48 -9.44
C LEU A 69 18.70 -17.33 -8.63
N ILE A 70 19.07 -16.91 -7.41
CA ILE A 70 19.94 -17.68 -6.52
C ILE A 70 19.31 -19.07 -6.24
N GLY A 71 18.03 -19.12 -5.90
CA GLY A 71 17.32 -20.38 -5.63
C GLY A 71 17.24 -21.29 -6.85
N VAL A 72 16.99 -20.70 -8.04
CA VAL A 72 16.99 -21.44 -9.31
C VAL A 72 18.39 -21.99 -9.60
N MET A 73 19.43 -21.17 -9.57
CA MET A 73 20.78 -21.59 -9.91
C MET A 73 21.31 -22.68 -8.97
N VAL A 74 21.10 -22.55 -7.66
CA VAL A 74 21.53 -23.58 -6.70
C VAL A 74 20.79 -24.89 -6.92
N SER A 75 19.46 -24.87 -7.14
CA SER A 75 18.69 -26.10 -7.39
C SER A 75 19.08 -26.81 -8.70
N LEU A 76 19.23 -26.06 -9.80
CA LEU A 76 19.62 -26.60 -11.10
C LEU A 76 21.01 -27.24 -11.05
N THR A 77 21.99 -26.51 -10.51
CA THR A 77 23.39 -26.95 -10.47
C THR A 77 23.59 -28.15 -9.56
N GLN A 78 22.79 -28.25 -8.49
CA GLN A 78 22.86 -29.34 -7.56
C GLN A 78 22.26 -30.64 -8.12
N PHE A 79 21.09 -30.58 -8.77
CA PHE A 79 20.29 -31.76 -9.08
C PHE A 79 20.21 -32.16 -10.55
N ILE A 80 20.36 -31.23 -11.51
CA ILE A 80 20.35 -31.59 -12.95
C ILE A 80 21.49 -32.56 -13.31
N PRO A 81 22.76 -32.30 -12.95
CA PRO A 81 23.85 -33.20 -13.31
C PRO A 81 23.69 -34.60 -12.71
N GLU A 82 23.07 -34.69 -11.53
CA GLU A 82 22.79 -35.98 -10.87
C GLU A 82 21.65 -36.73 -11.56
N ARG A 83 20.62 -36.02 -12.02
CA ARG A 83 19.50 -36.59 -12.76
C ARG A 83 19.95 -37.13 -14.12
N VAL A 84 20.64 -36.31 -14.91
CA VAL A 84 21.12 -36.68 -16.26
C VAL A 84 22.06 -37.88 -16.22
N ARG A 85 22.93 -37.94 -15.20
CA ARG A 85 23.89 -39.05 -15.03
C ARG A 85 23.33 -40.25 -14.27
N ASN A 86 22.02 -40.29 -13.99
CA ASN A 86 21.35 -41.33 -13.20
C ASN A 86 21.97 -41.59 -11.81
N ARG A 87 22.71 -40.60 -11.28
CA ARG A 87 23.43 -40.71 -10.00
C ARG A 87 22.51 -40.54 -8.80
N ILE A 88 21.31 -39.99 -8.97
CA ILE A 88 20.34 -39.92 -7.87
C ILE A 88 19.98 -41.32 -7.38
N LYS A 89 19.89 -42.31 -8.29
CA LYS A 89 19.69 -43.72 -7.92
C LYS A 89 20.82 -44.22 -7.01
N ILE A 90 22.07 -43.89 -7.33
CA ILE A 90 23.26 -44.23 -6.51
C ILE A 90 23.18 -43.60 -5.11
N ILE A 91 22.76 -42.33 -5.01
CA ILE A 91 22.56 -41.64 -3.72
C ILE A 91 21.55 -42.41 -2.85
N THR A 92 20.50 -42.97 -3.46
CA THR A 92 19.49 -43.75 -2.72
C THR A 92 19.97 -45.11 -2.23
N HIS A 93 21.12 -45.61 -2.71
CA HIS A 93 21.73 -46.90 -2.32
C HIS A 93 22.89 -46.76 -1.33
N LEU A 94 23.23 -45.55 -0.90
CA LEU A 94 24.23 -45.35 0.15
C LEU A 94 23.78 -46.03 1.47
N PRO A 95 24.71 -46.49 2.33
CA PRO A 95 24.41 -47.13 3.61
C PRO A 95 23.99 -46.12 4.69
N ILE A 96 23.12 -45.17 4.32
CA ILE A 96 22.48 -44.18 5.18
C ILE A 96 21.00 -44.10 4.84
N SER A 97 20.17 -43.70 5.80
CA SER A 97 18.76 -43.50 5.52
C SER A 97 18.56 -42.38 4.51
N LEU A 98 17.55 -42.52 3.64
CA LEU A 98 17.19 -41.50 2.64
C LEU A 98 16.97 -40.12 3.25
N LYS A 99 16.36 -40.07 4.44
CA LYS A 99 16.16 -38.84 5.20
C LYS A 99 17.50 -38.15 5.52
N LYS A 100 18.48 -38.90 6.04
CA LYS A 100 19.82 -38.37 6.35
C LYS A 100 20.56 -37.95 5.08
N ALA A 101 20.47 -38.75 4.02
CA ALA A 101 21.06 -38.40 2.72
C ALA A 101 20.51 -37.07 2.19
N LEU A 102 19.19 -36.92 2.19
CA LEU A 102 18.52 -35.70 1.75
C LEU A 102 18.95 -34.47 2.56
N ILE A 103 18.92 -34.57 3.89
CA ILE A 103 19.28 -33.46 4.78
C ILE A 103 20.70 -32.96 4.48
N ILE A 104 21.66 -33.86 4.25
CA ILE A 104 23.04 -33.46 3.95
C ILE A 104 23.12 -32.74 2.60
N HIS A 105 22.47 -33.26 1.55
CA HIS A 105 22.54 -32.65 0.22
C HIS A 105 21.82 -31.29 0.23
N LEU A 106 20.57 -31.25 0.70
CA LEU A 106 19.81 -30.01 0.78
C LEU A 106 20.46 -28.99 1.71
N GLY A 107 21.07 -29.44 2.82
CA GLY A 107 21.75 -28.58 3.79
C GLY A 107 22.94 -27.84 3.19
N VAL A 108 23.70 -28.45 2.27
CA VAL A 108 24.79 -27.75 1.58
C VAL A 108 24.26 -26.64 0.68
N GLY A 109 23.22 -26.90 -0.12
CA GLY A 109 22.61 -25.86 -0.97
C GLY A 109 21.99 -24.74 -0.12
N LEU A 110 21.28 -25.10 0.94
CA LEU A 110 20.68 -24.15 1.89
C LEU A 110 21.74 -23.27 2.55
N PHE A 111 22.87 -23.84 2.98
CA PHE A 111 23.98 -23.09 3.56
C PHE A 111 24.50 -22.00 2.62
N PHE A 112 24.67 -22.32 1.33
CA PHE A 112 25.10 -21.32 0.35
C PHE A 112 24.05 -20.27 0.05
N ILE A 113 22.77 -20.66 -0.04
CA ILE A 113 21.67 -19.71 -0.21
C ILE A 113 21.66 -18.72 0.97
N VAL A 114 21.73 -19.22 2.21
CA VAL A 114 21.78 -18.37 3.40
C VAL A 114 22.96 -17.41 3.34
N ILE A 115 24.18 -17.89 3.07
CA ILE A 115 25.36 -17.01 3.01
C ILE A 115 25.22 -15.94 1.94
N VAL A 116 24.87 -16.31 0.70
CA VAL A 116 24.79 -15.36 -0.42
C VAL A 116 23.68 -14.35 -0.19
N CYS A 117 22.49 -14.80 0.23
CA CYS A 117 21.38 -13.91 0.54
C CYS A 117 21.69 -13.00 1.73
N SER A 118 22.33 -13.49 2.80
CA SER A 118 22.71 -12.66 3.95
C SER A 118 23.72 -11.58 3.56
N ILE A 119 24.76 -11.93 2.79
CA ILE A 119 25.75 -10.96 2.30
C ILE A 119 25.07 -9.90 1.44
N LEU A 120 24.23 -10.33 0.49
CA LEU A 120 23.46 -9.42 -0.37
C LEU A 120 22.57 -8.48 0.44
N SER A 121 21.81 -9.02 1.41
CA SER A 121 20.96 -8.22 2.29
C SER A 121 21.74 -7.18 3.08
N VAL A 122 22.91 -7.56 3.63
CA VAL A 122 23.78 -6.62 4.37
C VAL A 122 24.20 -5.46 3.47
N PHE A 123 24.65 -5.72 2.25
CA PHE A 123 25.03 -4.64 1.33
C PHE A 123 23.85 -3.75 0.93
N ILE A 124 22.68 -4.33 0.63
CA ILE A 124 21.47 -3.55 0.31
C ILE A 124 21.11 -2.64 1.50
N ILE A 125 21.11 -3.20 2.71
CA ILE A 125 20.82 -2.45 3.94
C ILE A 125 21.84 -1.33 4.15
N SER A 126 23.13 -1.61 4.01
CA SER A 126 24.19 -0.60 4.16
C SER A 126 24.06 0.54 3.17
N ILE A 127 23.72 0.25 1.90
CA ILE A 127 23.49 1.29 0.88
C ILE A 127 22.24 2.10 1.23
N ILE A 128 21.14 1.47 1.63
CA ILE A 128 19.92 2.18 2.00
C ILE A 128 20.13 3.10 3.20
N LEU A 129 20.82 2.62 4.24
CA LEU A 129 21.11 3.41 5.45
C LEU A 129 21.96 4.65 5.18
N PHE A 130 22.68 4.69 4.06
CA PHE A 130 23.44 5.88 3.66
C PHE A 130 22.53 7.01 3.14
N TYR A 131 21.35 6.71 2.59
CA TYR A 131 20.47 7.71 1.95
C TYR A 131 19.12 7.92 2.66
N TYR A 132 18.69 6.97 3.49
CA TYR A 132 17.37 6.94 4.09
C TYR A 132 17.46 6.91 5.62
N PRO A 133 16.50 7.54 6.32
CA PRO A 133 16.42 7.50 7.77
C PRO A 133 16.26 6.07 8.30
N VAL A 134 16.75 5.84 9.52
CA VAL A 134 16.82 4.52 10.15
C VAL A 134 15.44 3.85 10.30
N GLU A 135 14.35 4.62 10.37
CA GLU A 135 12.99 4.08 10.47
C GLU A 135 12.56 3.30 9.23
N ILE A 136 13.16 3.55 8.07
CA ILE A 136 12.94 2.75 6.85
C ILE A 136 13.55 1.35 6.98
N LEU A 137 14.56 1.16 7.83
CA LEU A 137 15.29 -0.11 7.99
C LEU A 137 14.36 -1.28 8.33
N GLY A 138 13.37 -1.05 9.20
CA GLY A 138 12.43 -2.09 9.60
C GLY A 138 11.65 -2.67 8.41
N VAL A 139 11.27 -1.82 7.46
CA VAL A 139 10.59 -2.21 6.22
C VAL A 139 11.54 -2.99 5.31
N VAL A 140 12.76 -2.48 5.11
CA VAL A 140 13.76 -3.11 4.23
C VAL A 140 14.14 -4.51 4.73
N VAL A 141 14.45 -4.65 6.02
CA VAL A 141 14.81 -5.94 6.63
C VAL A 141 13.67 -6.94 6.48
N LYS A 142 12.42 -6.50 6.71
CA LYS A 142 11.24 -7.33 6.54
C LYS A 142 11.09 -7.81 5.09
N ASP A 143 11.19 -6.91 4.11
CA ASP A 143 11.03 -7.26 2.71
C ASP A 143 12.13 -8.23 2.23
N LEU A 144 13.39 -7.98 2.61
CA LEU A 144 14.51 -8.86 2.30
C LEU A 144 14.36 -10.24 2.94
N PHE A 145 13.78 -10.32 4.14
CA PHE A 145 13.43 -11.60 4.75
C PHE A 145 12.42 -12.37 3.89
N PHE A 146 11.38 -11.72 3.37
CA PHE A 146 10.43 -12.37 2.46
C PHE A 146 11.04 -12.74 1.11
N PHE A 147 11.97 -11.95 0.57
CA PHE A 147 12.73 -12.32 -0.64
C PHE A 147 13.56 -13.58 -0.40
N PHE A 148 14.16 -13.71 0.79
CA PHE A 148 14.83 -14.94 1.21
C PHE A 148 13.87 -16.13 1.31
N LEU A 149 12.67 -15.96 1.90
CA LEU A 149 11.66 -17.02 1.93
C LEU A 149 11.24 -17.47 0.52
N ALA A 150 11.06 -16.53 -0.41
CA ALA A 150 10.78 -16.83 -1.81
C ALA A 150 11.90 -17.69 -2.44
N THR A 151 13.15 -17.36 -2.14
CA THR A 151 14.33 -18.12 -2.58
C THR A 151 14.30 -19.57 -2.08
N LEU A 152 13.88 -19.80 -0.83
CA LEU A 152 13.74 -21.14 -0.27
C LEU A 152 12.62 -21.94 -0.95
N ILE A 153 11.49 -21.31 -1.23
CA ILE A 153 10.37 -21.93 -1.96
C ILE A 153 10.83 -22.37 -3.35
N VAL A 154 11.53 -21.49 -4.08
CA VAL A 154 12.14 -21.82 -5.38
C VAL A 154 13.08 -23.01 -5.25
N TYR A 155 14.01 -22.95 -4.30
CA TYR A 155 15.02 -23.98 -4.13
C TYR A 155 14.41 -25.35 -3.85
N PHE A 156 13.51 -25.47 -2.88
CA PHE A 156 12.87 -26.75 -2.56
C PHE A 156 11.91 -27.19 -3.67
N GLY A 157 11.10 -26.27 -4.21
CA GLY A 157 10.13 -26.55 -5.25
C GLY A 157 10.74 -27.09 -6.54
N ILE A 158 11.77 -26.39 -7.07
CA ILE A 158 12.50 -26.79 -8.27
C ILE A 158 13.29 -28.07 -8.01
N SER A 159 13.93 -28.20 -6.85
CA SER A 159 14.64 -29.44 -6.49
C SER A 159 13.69 -30.64 -6.48
N ALA A 160 12.51 -30.52 -5.88
CA ALA A 160 11.50 -31.57 -5.89
C ALA A 160 11.05 -31.94 -7.31
N ALA A 161 10.84 -30.94 -8.18
CA ALA A 161 10.45 -31.15 -9.56
C ALA A 161 11.51 -31.90 -10.38
N ILE A 162 12.79 -31.53 -10.25
CA ILE A 162 13.90 -32.17 -10.98
C ILE A 162 14.12 -33.62 -10.54
N ILE A 163 13.96 -33.89 -9.25
CA ILE A 163 14.30 -35.19 -8.65
C ILE A 163 13.24 -36.25 -8.95
N ASP A 164 11.96 -35.87 -9.08
CA ASP A 164 10.86 -36.83 -9.22
C ASP A 164 11.08 -37.81 -10.40
N LYS A 165 10.77 -39.09 -10.19
CA LYS A 165 10.88 -40.10 -11.25
C LYS A 165 9.94 -39.77 -12.41
N SER A 166 8.71 -39.34 -12.12
CA SER A 166 7.68 -39.08 -13.13
C SER A 166 7.74 -37.63 -13.62
N PRO A 167 7.90 -37.38 -14.94
CA PRO A 167 7.95 -36.02 -15.47
C PRO A 167 6.63 -35.26 -15.26
N LEU A 168 5.49 -35.97 -15.26
CA LEU A 168 4.18 -35.37 -15.00
C LEU A 168 4.08 -34.85 -13.56
N VAL A 169 4.47 -35.67 -12.58
CA VAL A 169 4.44 -35.29 -11.15
C VAL A 169 5.46 -34.19 -10.86
N GLY A 170 6.65 -34.27 -11.47
CA GLY A 170 7.64 -33.20 -11.42
C GLY A 170 7.11 -31.88 -11.99
N GLY A 171 6.42 -31.93 -13.13
CA GLY A 171 5.77 -30.76 -13.76
C GLY A 171 4.70 -30.13 -12.88
N ILE A 172 3.87 -30.93 -12.22
CA ILE A 172 2.86 -30.44 -11.25
C ILE A 172 3.54 -29.73 -10.07
N LYS A 173 4.58 -30.35 -9.49
CA LYS A 173 5.37 -29.75 -8.38
C LYS A 173 6.00 -28.42 -8.80
N PHE A 174 6.53 -28.35 -10.02
CA PHE A 174 7.08 -27.14 -10.60
C PHE A 174 6.02 -26.04 -10.75
N PHE A 175 4.85 -26.36 -11.30
CA PHE A 175 3.75 -25.40 -11.48
C PHE A 175 3.26 -24.83 -10.13
N ILE A 176 3.06 -25.68 -9.12
CA ILE A 176 2.68 -25.23 -7.76
C ILE A 176 3.75 -24.32 -7.16
N SER A 177 5.02 -24.62 -7.39
CA SER A 177 6.14 -23.79 -6.92
C SER A 177 6.14 -22.42 -7.60
N ILE A 178 5.86 -22.36 -8.91
CA ILE A 178 5.70 -21.09 -9.64
C ILE A 178 4.52 -20.29 -9.09
N LEU A 179 3.37 -20.95 -8.85
CA LEU A 179 2.20 -20.31 -8.25
C LEU A 179 2.55 -19.65 -6.90
N ALA A 180 3.33 -20.35 -6.06
CA ALA A 180 3.79 -19.83 -4.78
C ALA A 180 4.81 -18.68 -4.91
N ILE A 181 5.51 -18.52 -6.04
CA ILE A 181 6.40 -17.38 -6.25
C ILE A 181 5.58 -16.11 -6.54
N PHE A 182 4.46 -16.22 -7.25
CA PHE A 182 3.63 -15.06 -7.61
C PHE A 182 3.12 -14.27 -6.40
N THR A 183 2.92 -14.93 -5.25
CA THR A 183 2.47 -14.29 -4.02
C THR A 183 3.49 -13.32 -3.41
N PHE A 184 4.76 -13.41 -3.81
CA PHE A 184 5.83 -12.52 -3.37
C PHE A 184 5.97 -11.26 -4.23
N PHE A 185 5.28 -11.18 -5.38
CA PHE A 185 5.25 -10.00 -6.24
C PHE A 185 4.24 -8.96 -5.76
N LYS A 186 4.48 -8.42 -4.57
CA LYS A 186 3.67 -7.39 -3.94
C LYS A 186 4.53 -6.40 -3.17
N LEU A 187 4.06 -5.16 -3.04
CA LEU A 187 4.82 -4.08 -2.39
C LEU A 187 4.84 -4.18 -0.87
N ARG A 188 3.84 -4.83 -0.26
CA ARG A 188 3.69 -4.96 1.19
C ARG A 188 3.54 -6.41 1.63
N PHE A 189 4.33 -6.80 2.64
CA PHE A 189 4.16 -8.05 3.36
C PHE A 189 3.46 -7.86 4.70
N GLU A 190 2.50 -8.73 4.98
CA GLU A 190 1.61 -8.76 6.13
C GLU A 190 1.89 -9.98 7.03
N LEU A 191 1.30 -10.00 8.22
CA LEU A 191 1.51 -11.08 9.20
C LEU A 191 1.09 -12.46 8.64
N LEU A 192 0.03 -12.52 7.83
CA LEU A 192 -0.43 -13.75 7.20
C LEU A 192 0.62 -14.39 6.28
N ASP A 193 1.55 -13.60 5.72
CA ASP A 193 2.60 -14.12 4.85
C ASP A 193 3.62 -14.98 5.60
N LEU A 194 3.70 -14.89 6.93
CA LEU A 194 4.50 -15.82 7.73
C LEU A 194 4.03 -17.27 7.57
N GLY A 195 2.80 -17.51 7.07
CA GLY A 195 2.33 -18.83 6.66
C GLY A 195 3.23 -19.52 5.62
N PHE A 196 4.03 -18.77 4.85
CA PHE A 196 5.01 -19.35 3.93
C PHE A 196 6.14 -20.13 4.62
N LEU A 197 6.41 -19.87 5.91
CA LEU A 197 7.32 -20.71 6.69
C LEU A 197 6.79 -22.16 6.79
N PHE A 198 5.48 -22.33 7.00
CA PHE A 198 4.85 -23.64 7.00
C PHE A 198 4.93 -24.29 5.62
N VAL A 199 4.67 -23.53 4.54
CA VAL A 199 4.81 -24.01 3.15
C VAL A 199 6.23 -24.52 2.88
N ILE A 200 7.26 -23.80 3.33
CA ILE A 200 8.67 -24.20 3.18
C ILE A 200 8.96 -25.53 3.89
N VAL A 201 8.46 -25.70 5.12
CA VAL A 201 8.60 -26.97 5.86
C VAL A 201 7.93 -28.11 5.10
N VAL A 202 6.74 -27.90 4.55
CA VAL A 202 6.04 -28.89 3.74
C VAL A 202 6.82 -29.21 2.46
N LEU A 203 7.35 -28.19 1.77
CA LEU A 203 8.15 -28.37 0.56
C LEU A 203 9.40 -29.22 0.79
N PHE A 204 10.04 -29.11 1.96
CA PHE A 204 11.13 -30.03 2.32
C PHE A 204 10.68 -31.51 2.27
N PHE A 205 9.49 -31.82 2.79
CA PHE A 205 8.93 -33.17 2.70
C PHE A 205 8.48 -33.53 1.27
N VAL A 206 8.08 -32.56 0.45
CA VAL A 206 7.80 -32.78 -0.98
C VAL A 206 9.08 -33.17 -1.74
N VAL A 207 10.23 -32.59 -1.40
CA VAL A 207 11.53 -33.04 -1.95
C VAL A 207 11.82 -34.47 -1.49
N LEU A 208 11.56 -34.80 -0.21
CA LEU A 208 11.74 -36.15 0.31
C LEU A 208 10.87 -37.18 -0.42
N ASP A 209 9.59 -36.86 -0.69
CA ASP A 209 8.71 -37.70 -1.51
C ASP A 209 9.30 -37.94 -2.91
N SER A 210 9.87 -36.89 -3.52
CA SER A 210 10.51 -36.98 -4.84
C SER A 210 11.71 -37.92 -4.81
N PHE A 211 12.50 -37.95 -3.73
CA PHE A 211 13.57 -38.93 -3.55
C PHE A 211 13.05 -40.36 -3.39
N TYR A 212 11.97 -40.58 -2.62
CA TYR A 212 11.35 -41.90 -2.49
C TYR A 212 10.81 -42.41 -3.84
N SER A 213 10.33 -41.53 -4.71
CA SER A 213 9.79 -41.88 -6.03
C SER A 213 10.77 -42.64 -6.92
N ILE A 214 12.08 -42.44 -6.71
CA ILE A 214 13.15 -43.12 -7.46
C ILE A 214 13.19 -44.61 -7.15
N LYS A 215 12.82 -44.99 -5.93
CA LYS A 215 12.61 -46.38 -5.50
C LYS A 215 11.18 -46.87 -5.70
N GLU A 216 10.37 -46.14 -6.49
CA GLU A 216 8.94 -46.41 -6.70
C GLU A 216 8.12 -46.38 -5.39
N GLN A 217 8.61 -45.63 -4.40
CA GLN A 217 7.94 -45.40 -3.14
C GLN A 217 7.40 -43.97 -3.07
N ARG A 218 6.40 -43.73 -2.23
CA ARG A 218 5.85 -42.39 -1.95
C ARG A 218 5.68 -42.22 -0.45
N LEU A 219 5.71 -40.97 0.02
CA LEU A 219 5.34 -40.67 1.40
C LEU A 219 3.83 -40.92 1.58
N SER A 220 3.48 -41.99 2.31
CA SER A 220 2.08 -42.41 2.48
C SER A 220 1.43 -41.91 3.77
N HIS A 221 2.20 -41.33 4.70
CA HIS A 221 1.69 -40.82 5.97
C HIS A 221 0.55 -39.82 5.78
N LEU A 222 -0.56 -40.04 6.48
CA LEU A 222 -1.75 -39.21 6.40
C LEU A 222 -1.45 -37.74 6.74
N THR A 223 -0.60 -37.50 7.75
CA THR A 223 -0.19 -36.16 8.18
C THR A 223 0.49 -35.36 7.07
N PHE A 224 1.39 -35.99 6.31
CA PHE A 224 2.04 -35.34 5.17
C PHE A 224 1.03 -34.95 4.09
N LYS A 225 0.08 -35.84 3.77
CA LYS A 225 -0.96 -35.55 2.77
C LYS A 225 -1.85 -34.38 3.20
N ILE A 226 -2.25 -34.34 4.48
CA ILE A 226 -3.04 -33.22 5.03
C ILE A 226 -2.25 -31.92 4.97
N PHE A 227 -0.99 -31.90 5.42
CA PHE A 227 -0.18 -30.67 5.38
C PHE A 227 0.15 -30.21 3.97
N ALA A 228 0.39 -31.13 3.02
CA ALA A 228 0.55 -30.80 1.61
C ALA A 228 -0.72 -30.18 1.03
N PHE A 229 -1.90 -30.72 1.37
CA PHE A 229 -3.18 -30.18 0.96
C PHE A 229 -3.45 -28.79 1.55
N LEU A 230 -3.22 -28.60 2.85
CA LEU A 230 -3.36 -27.29 3.51
C LEU A 230 -2.39 -26.26 2.94
N SER A 231 -1.14 -26.64 2.67
CA SER A 231 -0.15 -25.79 2.01
C SER A 231 -0.61 -25.38 0.61
N LEU A 232 -1.19 -26.30 -0.16
CA LEU A 232 -1.73 -26.01 -1.50
C LEU A 232 -2.92 -25.04 -1.43
N LEU A 233 -3.86 -25.28 -0.50
CA LEU A 233 -4.98 -24.36 -0.26
C LEU A 233 -4.50 -22.97 0.14
N PHE A 234 -3.49 -22.88 1.01
CA PHE A 234 -2.92 -21.60 1.42
C PHE A 234 -2.29 -20.84 0.25
N VAL A 235 -1.51 -21.52 -0.61
CA VAL A 235 -0.92 -20.90 -1.80
C VAL A 235 -2.00 -20.44 -2.77
N LEU A 236 -3.02 -21.27 -3.04
CA LEU A 236 -4.13 -20.91 -3.92
C LEU A 236 -4.92 -19.71 -3.38
N PHE A 237 -5.29 -19.75 -2.10
CA PHE A 237 -5.97 -18.66 -1.43
C PHE A 237 -5.17 -17.35 -1.50
N SER A 238 -3.89 -17.41 -1.17
CA SER A 238 -3.00 -16.23 -1.20
C SER A 238 -2.86 -15.65 -2.60
N THR A 239 -2.73 -16.51 -3.61
CA THR A 239 -2.61 -16.10 -5.02
C THR A 239 -3.91 -15.47 -5.52
N LEU A 240 -5.06 -16.08 -5.22
CA LEU A 240 -6.37 -15.57 -5.61
C LEU A 240 -6.66 -14.22 -4.93
N ASN A 241 -6.36 -14.10 -3.63
CA ASN A 241 -6.54 -12.85 -2.90
C ASN A 241 -5.67 -11.73 -3.50
N LEU A 242 -4.39 -12.02 -3.79
CA LEU A 242 -3.51 -11.05 -4.45
C LEU A 242 -4.04 -10.63 -5.83
N TYR A 243 -4.50 -11.59 -6.63
CA TYR A 243 -5.07 -11.31 -7.95
C TYR A 243 -6.33 -10.44 -7.85
N GLN A 244 -7.26 -10.79 -6.96
CA GLN A 244 -8.49 -10.03 -6.74
C GLN A 244 -8.19 -8.61 -6.24
N ASN A 245 -7.29 -8.45 -5.28
CA ASN A 245 -6.93 -7.13 -4.77
C ASN A 245 -6.25 -6.28 -5.84
N LYS A 246 -5.36 -6.86 -6.66
CA LYS A 246 -4.62 -6.15 -7.70
C LYS A 246 -5.46 -5.77 -8.92
N TYR A 247 -6.43 -6.60 -9.30
CA TYR A 247 -7.22 -6.44 -10.52
C TYR A 247 -8.71 -6.19 -10.27
N SER A 248 -9.12 -5.95 -9.02
CA SER A 248 -10.50 -5.56 -8.72
C SER A 248 -10.82 -4.24 -9.40
N THR A 249 -11.81 -4.26 -10.29
CA THR A 249 -12.39 -3.06 -10.87
C THR A 249 -13.69 -2.76 -10.14
N SER A 250 -13.79 -1.58 -9.52
CA SER A 250 -15.06 -1.14 -8.94
C SER A 250 -16.05 -0.83 -10.04
N PHE A 251 -17.15 -1.58 -10.12
CA PHE A 251 -18.28 -1.25 -10.99
C PHE A 251 -19.31 -0.42 -10.21
N THR A 252 -19.59 0.78 -10.67
CA THR A 252 -20.61 1.66 -10.06
C THR A 252 -21.88 1.57 -10.87
N LYS A 253 -22.90 0.92 -10.31
CA LYS A 253 -24.17 0.67 -11.00
C LYS A 253 -25.03 1.93 -11.11
N TYR A 254 -25.00 2.81 -10.10
CA TYR A 254 -25.77 4.06 -10.14
C TYR A 254 -24.87 5.26 -9.83
N TYR A 255 -24.99 6.29 -10.65
CA TYR A 255 -24.51 7.63 -10.34
C TYR A 255 -25.71 8.52 -10.08
N ILE A 256 -25.97 8.78 -8.81
CA ILE A 256 -27.12 9.59 -8.36
C ILE A 256 -26.67 11.04 -8.24
N PHE A 257 -27.50 11.99 -8.64
CA PHE A 257 -27.30 13.43 -8.50
C PHE A 257 -28.61 14.09 -8.11
N TYR A 258 -28.54 15.29 -7.52
CA TYR A 258 -29.72 16.11 -7.25
C TYR A 258 -29.85 17.16 -8.35
N SER A 259 -31.01 17.24 -8.99
CA SER A 259 -31.25 18.21 -10.06
C SER A 259 -31.68 19.55 -9.47
N PRO A 260 -30.91 20.64 -9.64
CA PRO A 260 -31.32 21.95 -9.16
C PRO A 260 -32.50 22.54 -9.95
N THR A 261 -32.78 22.04 -11.16
CA THR A 261 -33.89 22.51 -12.00
C THR A 261 -35.18 21.73 -11.77
N LEU A 262 -35.10 20.44 -11.45
CA LEU A 262 -36.28 19.61 -11.17
C LEU A 262 -36.63 19.55 -9.68
N GLY A 263 -35.67 19.80 -8.79
CA GLY A 263 -35.86 19.65 -7.34
C GLY A 263 -36.00 18.19 -6.88
N GLU A 264 -35.53 17.22 -7.67
CA GLU A 264 -35.54 15.80 -7.35
C GLU A 264 -34.22 15.11 -7.74
N PHE A 265 -34.03 13.87 -7.26
CA PHE A 265 -32.87 13.09 -7.66
C PHE A 265 -33.00 12.57 -9.10
N VAL A 266 -31.88 12.58 -9.82
CA VAL A 266 -31.70 11.97 -11.14
C VAL A 266 -30.52 11.02 -11.09
N TYR A 267 -30.57 9.94 -11.87
CA TYR A 267 -29.52 8.93 -11.87
C TYR A 267 -29.13 8.48 -13.27
N GLN A 268 -27.85 8.16 -13.42
CA GLN A 268 -27.31 7.39 -14.52
C GLN A 268 -27.08 5.96 -14.03
N LYS A 269 -27.85 5.02 -14.55
CA LYS A 269 -27.70 3.59 -14.30
C LYS A 269 -26.77 2.97 -15.33
N ASN A 270 -25.68 2.37 -14.87
CA ASN A 270 -24.69 1.70 -15.68
C ASN A 270 -25.01 0.20 -15.79
N PHE A 271 -25.07 -0.31 -17.03
CA PHE A 271 -25.26 -1.74 -17.33
C PHE A 271 -23.98 -2.43 -17.81
N GLY A 272 -22.83 -1.74 -17.76
CA GLY A 272 -21.60 -2.18 -18.41
C GLY A 272 -21.59 -1.88 -19.90
N ASP A 273 -20.43 -2.06 -20.53
CA ASP A 273 -20.24 -1.93 -21.98
C ASP A 273 -20.75 -0.59 -22.56
N HIS A 274 -20.54 0.50 -21.82
CA HIS A 274 -20.98 1.86 -22.18
C HIS A 274 -22.51 2.00 -22.38
N ARG A 275 -23.31 1.11 -21.80
CA ARG A 275 -24.78 1.20 -21.82
C ARG A 275 -25.28 1.89 -20.56
N PHE A 276 -26.00 2.99 -20.77
CA PHE A 276 -26.53 3.82 -19.70
C PHE A 276 -28.04 4.02 -19.85
N GLU A 277 -28.75 4.04 -18.72
CA GLU A 277 -30.12 4.55 -18.62
C GLU A 277 -30.11 5.79 -17.73
N TYR A 278 -30.76 6.85 -18.19
CA TYR A 278 -30.90 8.09 -17.45
C TYR A 278 -32.36 8.25 -17.04
N ALA A 279 -32.60 8.46 -15.75
CA ALA A 279 -33.96 8.65 -15.26
C ALA A 279 -33.99 9.49 -13.97
N SER A 280 -35.16 10.05 -13.67
CA SER A 280 -35.42 10.73 -12.41
C SER A 280 -36.01 9.81 -11.35
N GLN A 281 -36.05 10.29 -10.12
CA GLN A 281 -36.74 9.66 -8.98
C GLN A 281 -38.23 9.48 -9.26
N SER A 282 -38.88 10.45 -9.92
CA SER A 282 -40.27 10.33 -10.40
C SER A 282 -40.49 9.31 -11.53
N GLY A 283 -39.42 8.75 -12.10
CA GLY A 283 -39.47 7.73 -13.15
C GLY A 283 -39.47 8.28 -14.59
N THR A 284 -39.23 9.59 -14.76
CA THR A 284 -39.09 10.21 -16.08
C THR A 284 -37.78 9.74 -16.71
N LYS A 285 -37.83 9.19 -17.93
CA LYS A 285 -36.62 8.76 -18.67
C LYS A 285 -36.10 9.89 -19.55
N PHE A 286 -34.78 10.00 -19.63
CA PHE A 286 -34.10 10.98 -20.45
C PHE A 286 -33.22 10.31 -21.51
N ASP A 287 -33.03 11.00 -22.64
CA ASP A 287 -31.82 10.80 -23.42
C ASP A 287 -30.62 11.49 -22.72
N GLN A 288 -29.41 11.28 -23.23
CA GLN A 288 -28.21 11.85 -22.60
C GLN A 288 -28.28 13.38 -22.50
N LYS A 289 -28.70 14.06 -23.57
CA LYS A 289 -28.77 15.53 -23.62
C LYS A 289 -29.83 16.07 -22.66
N GLY A 290 -30.99 15.40 -22.57
CA GLY A 290 -32.03 15.71 -21.61
C GLY A 290 -31.52 15.58 -20.17
N TYR A 291 -30.82 14.48 -19.86
CA TYR A 291 -30.22 14.28 -18.54
C TYR A 291 -29.21 15.38 -18.19
N GLU A 292 -28.28 15.69 -19.10
CA GLU A 292 -27.26 16.74 -18.90
C GLU A 292 -27.90 18.11 -18.63
N SER A 293 -29.02 18.42 -19.29
CA SER A 293 -29.77 19.67 -19.07
C SER A 293 -30.40 19.77 -17.67
N THR A 294 -30.67 18.65 -17.01
CA THR A 294 -31.18 18.63 -15.62
C THR A 294 -30.08 18.86 -14.57
N LEU A 295 -28.81 18.77 -14.97
CA LEU A 295 -27.65 18.89 -14.09
C LEU A 295 -26.71 20.01 -14.56
N PRO A 296 -27.21 21.25 -14.66
CA PRO A 296 -26.49 22.32 -15.33
C PRO A 296 -25.19 22.71 -14.62
N PHE A 297 -25.07 22.51 -13.31
CA PHE A 297 -23.82 22.75 -12.57
C PHE A 297 -22.77 21.65 -12.77
N VAL A 298 -23.19 20.41 -13.05
CA VAL A 298 -22.28 19.29 -13.34
C VAL A 298 -21.74 19.44 -14.77
N TYR A 299 -22.63 19.73 -15.72
CA TYR A 299 -22.34 19.85 -17.16
C TYR A 299 -22.13 21.30 -17.62
N TRP A 300 -21.72 22.19 -16.71
CA TRP A 300 -21.58 23.63 -16.98
C TRP A 300 -20.66 23.95 -18.17
N ARG A 301 -19.67 23.09 -18.43
CA ARG A 301 -18.72 23.27 -19.54
C ARG A 301 -19.39 23.08 -20.90
N ASP A 302 -20.31 22.15 -21.00
CA ASP A 302 -21.09 21.93 -22.22
C ASP A 302 -22.07 23.08 -22.42
N LEU A 303 -22.69 23.57 -21.35
CA LEU A 303 -23.55 24.75 -21.38
C LEU A 303 -22.78 26.03 -21.76
N GLU A 304 -21.54 26.18 -21.31
CA GLU A 304 -20.66 27.29 -21.71
C GLU A 304 -20.42 27.26 -23.23
N ILE A 305 -20.02 26.11 -23.77
CA ILE A 305 -19.75 25.94 -25.21
C ILE A 305 -21.01 26.22 -26.04
N GLN A 306 -22.19 25.87 -25.51
CA GLN A 306 -23.48 26.11 -26.14
C GLN A 306 -23.96 27.57 -25.99
N GLY A 307 -23.26 28.42 -25.24
CA GLY A 307 -23.67 29.81 -24.99
C GLY A 307 -24.88 29.95 -24.06
N LEU A 308 -25.11 28.98 -23.18
CA LEU A 308 -26.26 28.91 -22.26
C LEU A 308 -25.96 29.44 -20.85
N LEU A 309 -24.76 29.96 -20.60
CA LEU A 309 -24.42 30.68 -19.36
C LEU A 309 -24.54 32.20 -19.55
N PRO A 310 -24.93 32.96 -18.51
CA PRO A 310 -25.27 32.52 -17.16
C PRO A 310 -26.66 31.87 -17.07
N LEU A 311 -26.85 31.04 -16.06
CA LEU A 311 -28.12 30.33 -15.80
C LEU A 311 -28.98 31.13 -14.83
N ASP A 312 -30.30 31.14 -15.03
CA ASP A 312 -31.27 31.59 -14.03
C ASP A 312 -31.96 30.35 -13.45
N ILE A 313 -31.72 30.09 -12.16
CA ILE A 313 -32.36 29.00 -11.42
C ILE A 313 -32.93 29.60 -10.14
N ASP A 314 -34.24 29.49 -9.96
CA ASP A 314 -35.00 30.07 -8.84
C ASP A 314 -34.78 31.58 -8.65
N GLY A 315 -34.59 32.33 -9.74
CA GLY A 315 -34.37 33.78 -9.71
C GLY A 315 -32.95 34.19 -9.33
N MET A 316 -32.01 33.25 -9.23
CA MET A 316 -30.59 33.50 -8.99
C MET A 316 -29.78 33.24 -10.25
N ILE A 317 -28.89 34.18 -10.57
CA ILE A 317 -28.03 34.13 -11.75
C ILE A 317 -26.71 33.44 -11.40
N TYR A 318 -26.41 32.33 -12.08
CA TYR A 318 -25.17 31.57 -11.93
C TYR A 318 -24.32 31.70 -13.19
N ASP A 319 -23.27 32.49 -13.11
CA ASP A 319 -22.26 32.58 -14.16
C ASP A 319 -21.18 31.49 -14.03
N LYS A 320 -20.29 31.44 -15.02
CA LYS A 320 -19.17 30.51 -15.04
C LYS A 320 -18.31 30.61 -13.77
N LYS A 321 -18.05 31.83 -13.31
CA LYS A 321 -17.13 32.07 -12.20
C LYS A 321 -17.71 31.53 -10.90
N THR A 322 -18.97 31.86 -10.62
CA THR A 322 -19.74 31.36 -9.47
C THR A 322 -19.76 29.84 -9.44
N ILE A 323 -20.04 29.18 -10.57
CA ILE A 323 -20.04 27.71 -10.65
C ILE A 323 -18.65 27.14 -10.40
N GLN A 324 -17.60 27.73 -10.97
CA GLN A 324 -16.23 27.25 -10.76
C GLN A 324 -15.76 27.40 -9.32
N GLU A 325 -16.07 28.54 -8.71
CA GLU A 325 -15.68 28.86 -7.33
C GLU A 325 -16.45 28.01 -6.32
N SER A 326 -17.67 27.55 -6.62
CA SER A 326 -18.46 26.69 -5.72
C SER A 326 -18.14 25.19 -5.81
N ARG A 327 -17.34 24.74 -6.78
CA ARG A 327 -17.00 23.32 -6.96
C ARG A 327 -15.99 22.81 -5.93
N LEU A 328 -16.45 21.85 -5.14
CA LEU A 328 -15.64 21.07 -4.22
C LEU A 328 -16.01 19.59 -4.38
N SER A 329 -15.01 18.71 -4.30
CA SER A 329 -15.25 17.27 -4.20
C SER A 329 -14.19 16.60 -3.37
N PHE A 330 -14.60 15.71 -2.48
CA PHE A 330 -13.71 14.78 -1.80
C PHE A 330 -14.39 13.42 -1.66
N GLY A 331 -13.58 12.37 -1.50
CA GLY A 331 -14.05 11.00 -1.40
C GLY A 331 -13.44 10.29 -0.21
N TYR A 332 -14.13 9.24 0.21
CA TYR A 332 -13.72 8.27 1.21
C TYR A 332 -13.84 6.88 0.60
N GLU A 333 -12.86 6.02 0.87
CA GLU A 333 -12.96 4.60 0.58
C GLU A 333 -12.53 3.81 1.83
N PRO A 334 -13.16 2.66 2.14
CA PRO A 334 -12.76 1.83 3.27
C PRO A 334 -11.29 1.42 3.27
N LYS A 335 -10.64 1.37 2.10
CA LYS A 335 -9.20 1.09 1.97
C LYS A 335 -8.32 2.14 2.64
N TYR A 336 -8.82 3.36 2.90
CA TYR A 336 -8.07 4.41 3.60
C TYR A 336 -7.85 4.09 5.08
N LEU A 337 -8.62 3.15 5.66
CA LEU A 337 -8.40 2.64 7.01
C LEU A 337 -7.14 1.78 7.12
N ILE A 338 -6.56 1.35 5.99
CA ILE A 338 -5.35 0.55 5.98
C ILE A 338 -4.18 1.45 6.39
N LYS A 339 -3.65 1.19 7.58
CA LYS A 339 -2.48 1.90 8.10
C LYS A 339 -1.30 1.77 7.13
N LYS A 340 -0.59 2.89 6.89
CA LYS A 340 0.65 2.91 6.11
C LYS A 340 1.70 2.00 6.73
N GLU A 341 2.57 1.45 5.91
CA GLU A 341 3.68 0.61 6.37
C GLU A 341 4.74 1.43 7.13
N LEU A 342 4.94 2.69 6.73
CA LEU A 342 5.83 3.64 7.37
C LEU A 342 5.15 5.00 7.54
N GLU A 343 5.15 5.52 8.77
CA GLU A 343 4.58 6.81 9.16
C GLU A 343 5.63 7.92 9.13
N LEU A 344 6.22 8.14 7.94
CA LEU A 344 7.14 9.24 7.66
C LEU A 344 6.43 10.27 6.79
N TYR A 345 6.34 11.51 7.26
CA TYR A 345 5.53 12.57 6.65
C TYR A 345 6.39 13.80 6.32
N PRO A 346 6.31 14.36 5.10
CA PRO A 346 7.04 15.58 4.76
C PRO A 346 6.56 16.77 5.60
N LEU A 347 7.45 17.51 6.24
CA LEU A 347 7.10 18.64 7.11
C LEU A 347 6.99 19.93 6.30
N ILE A 348 5.84 20.10 5.64
CA ILE A 348 5.58 21.23 4.74
C ILE A 348 5.67 22.55 5.52
N ASN A 349 6.31 23.55 4.91
CA ASN A 349 6.52 24.89 5.48
C ASN A 349 6.12 25.96 4.46
N PRO A 350 4.83 26.33 4.37
CA PRO A 350 4.40 27.46 3.57
C PRO A 350 5.05 28.74 4.06
N GLN A 351 5.44 29.60 3.13
CA GLN A 351 6.05 30.90 3.43
C GLN A 351 5.19 32.01 2.86
N THR A 352 4.85 32.98 3.70
CA THR A 352 4.02 34.14 3.32
C THR A 352 4.66 34.98 2.21
N THR A 353 5.99 34.92 2.07
CA THR A 353 6.76 35.63 1.05
C THR A 353 6.84 34.90 -0.30
N LEU A 354 6.32 33.68 -0.42
CA LEU A 354 6.41 32.87 -1.63
C LEU A 354 5.01 32.54 -2.20
N GLY A 355 4.85 32.68 -3.51
CA GLY A 355 3.60 32.36 -4.20
C GLY A 355 3.35 30.85 -4.41
N MET A 356 4.27 29.99 -4.00
CA MET A 356 4.16 28.54 -4.12
C MET A 356 4.68 27.84 -2.86
N ILE A 357 4.05 26.72 -2.50
CA ILE A 357 4.53 25.83 -1.44
C ILE A 357 5.60 24.92 -2.03
N ARG A 358 6.81 24.99 -1.47
CA ARG A 358 7.91 24.10 -1.85
C ARG A 358 7.75 22.75 -1.16
N PHE A 359 8.25 21.71 -1.79
CA PHE A 359 8.39 20.43 -1.10
C PHE A 359 9.49 20.60 -0.04
N PRO A 360 9.28 20.15 1.22
CA PRO A 360 10.20 20.42 2.32
C PRO A 360 11.42 19.50 2.27
N SER A 361 12.59 19.93 2.74
CA SER A 361 13.73 19.03 2.96
C SER A 361 13.54 18.16 4.20
N GLU A 362 12.68 18.60 5.13
CA GLU A 362 12.44 17.93 6.39
C GLU A 362 11.25 16.98 6.35
N ALA A 363 11.34 15.88 7.11
CA ALA A 363 10.26 14.93 7.31
C ALA A 363 10.14 14.56 8.79
N ILE A 364 8.92 14.45 9.28
CA ILE A 364 8.61 14.03 10.64
C ILE A 364 8.24 12.55 10.69
N VAL A 365 8.78 11.85 11.67
CA VAL A 365 8.51 10.44 11.95
C VAL A 365 7.97 10.30 13.37
N PHE A 366 6.87 9.55 13.48
CA PHE A 366 6.22 9.25 14.73
C PHE A 366 6.51 7.80 15.09
N SER A 367 7.37 7.58 16.10
CA SER A 367 7.65 6.25 16.64
C SER A 367 6.89 6.00 17.94
N ASP A 368 6.92 4.77 18.42
CA ASP A 368 6.22 4.41 19.66
C ASP A 368 6.75 5.16 20.90
N THR A 369 8.01 5.61 20.85
CA THR A 369 8.73 6.15 22.01
C THR A 369 9.14 7.61 21.86
N LYS A 370 9.24 8.11 20.62
CA LYS A 370 9.64 9.49 20.32
C LYS A 370 9.07 9.97 18.98
N VAL A 371 8.92 11.28 18.83
CA VAL A 371 8.69 11.95 17.55
C VAL A 371 9.97 12.64 17.15
N ARG A 372 10.40 12.50 15.90
CA ARG A 372 11.65 13.09 15.40
C ARG A 372 11.47 13.70 14.03
N ILE A 373 12.14 14.81 13.78
CA ILE A 373 12.26 15.43 12.46
C ILE A 373 13.64 15.09 11.89
N TYR A 374 13.66 14.66 10.64
CA TYR A 374 14.85 14.38 9.83
C TYR A 374 14.98 15.47 8.77
N ASP A 375 16.19 15.94 8.53
CA ASP A 375 16.52 16.77 7.37
C ASP A 375 17.26 15.93 6.32
N SER A 376 16.84 16.04 5.07
CA SER A 376 17.41 15.26 3.97
C SER A 376 18.59 15.94 3.28
N GLU A 377 18.78 17.25 3.47
CA GLU A 377 19.78 18.02 2.72
C GLU A 377 21.13 18.12 3.43
N HIS A 378 21.15 18.09 4.76
CA HIS A 378 22.38 18.11 5.55
C HIS A 378 22.86 16.67 5.76
N ASP A 379 24.11 16.38 5.37
CA ASP A 379 24.76 15.13 5.79
C ASP A 379 24.84 15.11 7.32
N HIS A 380 24.86 13.92 7.92
CA HIS A 380 24.86 13.67 9.37
C HIS A 380 25.93 14.42 10.20
N GLU A 381 26.82 15.21 9.59
CA GLU A 381 27.89 15.98 10.23
C GLU A 381 27.53 17.46 10.49
N GLU A 382 26.49 18.04 9.87
CA GLU A 382 26.00 19.41 10.18
C GLU A 382 24.77 19.38 11.12
N GLU A 383 24.94 18.81 12.32
CA GLU A 383 23.88 18.55 13.32
C GLU A 383 23.14 19.81 13.81
N CYS A 384 23.74 21.01 13.70
CA CYS A 384 23.26 22.20 14.42
C CYS A 384 21.86 22.73 14.02
N LYS A 385 21.34 22.45 12.81
CA LYS A 385 19.98 22.89 12.41
C LYS A 385 18.89 21.85 12.66
N GLU A 386 19.25 20.56 12.62
CA GLU A 386 18.32 19.47 12.95
C GLU A 386 18.00 19.46 14.46
N GLU A 387 18.99 19.79 15.29
CA GLU A 387 18.85 19.87 16.75
C GLU A 387 17.84 20.95 17.19
N ASP A 388 17.94 22.17 16.64
CA ASP A 388 17.05 23.29 16.99
C ASP A 388 15.57 22.97 16.71
N LEU A 389 15.27 22.44 15.52
CA LEU A 389 13.89 22.13 15.12
C LEU A 389 13.33 20.94 15.91
N ASN A 390 14.16 19.95 16.23
CA ASN A 390 13.74 18.87 17.11
C ASN A 390 13.52 19.35 18.55
N GLU A 391 14.35 20.26 19.06
CA GLU A 391 14.17 20.85 20.39
C GLU A 391 12.86 21.66 20.48
N GLU A 392 12.56 22.46 19.45
CA GLU A 392 11.29 23.19 19.32
C GLU A 392 10.10 22.22 19.36
N LEU A 393 10.15 21.14 18.56
CA LEU A 393 9.12 20.10 18.56
C LEU A 393 8.97 19.45 19.95
N GLN A 394 10.06 19.03 20.59
CA GLN A 394 9.98 18.41 21.92
C GLN A 394 9.41 19.37 22.96
N THR A 395 9.75 20.65 22.88
CA THR A 395 9.23 21.70 23.77
C THR A 395 7.72 21.85 23.59
N LEU A 396 7.24 21.90 22.36
CA LEU A 396 5.79 21.96 22.05
C LEU A 396 5.05 20.72 22.56
N LEU A 397 5.56 19.51 22.28
CA LEU A 397 4.92 18.27 22.72
C LEU A 397 4.81 18.19 24.25
N ARG A 398 5.84 18.64 24.98
CA ARG A 398 5.83 18.72 26.44
C ARG A 398 4.86 19.77 26.96
N ALA A 399 4.82 20.95 26.35
CA ALA A 399 3.92 22.03 26.75
C ALA A 399 2.44 21.62 26.65
N TYR A 400 2.08 20.84 25.62
CA TYR A 400 0.72 20.34 25.41
C TYR A 400 0.42 18.98 26.10
N ASN A 401 1.41 18.40 26.79
CA ASN A 401 1.34 17.07 27.41
C ASN A 401 0.87 15.97 26.42
N VAL A 402 1.43 15.97 25.21
CA VAL A 402 1.08 14.97 24.17
C VAL A 402 1.56 13.59 24.60
N SER A 403 0.65 12.61 24.60
CA SER A 403 0.96 11.25 25.06
C SER A 403 1.35 10.31 23.92
N LEU A 404 2.53 9.69 24.01
CA LEU A 404 2.99 8.67 23.06
C LEU A 404 2.52 7.25 23.45
N PRO A 405 2.33 6.33 22.48
CA PRO A 405 2.53 6.52 21.04
C PRO A 405 1.39 7.32 20.39
N ILE A 406 1.70 8.04 19.31
CA ILE A 406 0.67 8.62 18.43
C ILE A 406 -0.06 7.46 17.74
N LYS A 407 -1.38 7.42 17.86
CA LYS A 407 -2.22 6.33 17.32
C LYS A 407 -2.44 6.48 15.82
N GLN A 408 -2.79 7.69 15.39
CA GLN A 408 -3.21 7.99 14.03
C GLN A 408 -2.77 9.40 13.62
N ILE A 409 -2.46 9.55 12.34
CA ILE A 409 -1.99 10.80 11.73
C ILE A 409 -2.71 11.00 10.41
N TYR A 410 -3.33 12.16 10.25
CA TYR A 410 -4.05 12.55 9.04
C TYR A 410 -3.46 13.84 8.49
N GLY A 411 -3.21 13.89 7.19
CA GLY A 411 -2.56 15.03 6.56
C GLY A 411 -2.27 14.79 5.09
N LYS A 412 -2.21 15.88 4.33
CA LYS A 412 -1.92 15.85 2.90
C LYS A 412 -0.44 16.10 2.65
N ALA A 413 0.29 15.04 2.32
CA ALA A 413 1.74 15.03 2.13
C ALA A 413 2.24 15.59 0.78
N THR A 414 1.43 16.37 0.05
CA THR A 414 1.85 17.00 -1.22
C THR A 414 1.93 18.51 -1.07
N ASN A 415 2.91 19.12 -1.75
CA ASN A 415 3.05 20.56 -1.89
C ASN A 415 2.11 21.15 -2.96
N MET A 416 1.40 20.32 -3.74
CA MET A 416 0.42 20.76 -4.74
C MET A 416 -0.91 21.13 -4.08
N LYS A 417 -0.88 22.19 -3.27
CA LYS A 417 -2.02 22.70 -2.51
C LYS A 417 -1.96 24.22 -2.35
N PRO A 418 -3.12 24.89 -2.19
CA PRO A 418 -3.18 26.35 -2.05
C PRO A 418 -2.73 26.86 -0.66
N TYR A 419 -2.80 26.01 0.36
CA TYR A 419 -2.34 26.26 1.73
C TYR A 419 -2.08 24.90 2.40
N ASP A 420 -1.41 24.90 3.55
CA ASP A 420 -1.16 23.71 4.37
C ASP A 420 -1.90 23.84 5.70
N LEU A 421 -2.70 22.84 6.07
CA LEU A 421 -3.27 22.71 7.42
C LEU A 421 -2.41 21.82 8.33
N GLY A 422 -1.30 21.29 7.82
CA GLY A 422 -0.41 20.38 8.54
C GLY A 422 -1.06 19.04 8.83
N TYR A 423 -0.70 18.48 9.98
CA TYR A 423 -1.04 17.13 10.40
C TYR A 423 -1.96 17.14 11.62
N PHE A 424 -3.05 16.38 11.52
CA PHE A 424 -3.93 16.07 12.64
C PHE A 424 -3.44 14.77 13.27
N ILE A 425 -3.07 14.83 14.54
CA ILE A 425 -2.48 13.71 15.27
C ILE A 425 -3.37 13.33 16.45
N ILE A 426 -3.59 12.03 16.62
CA ILE A 426 -4.33 11.47 17.75
C ILE A 426 -3.34 10.81 18.69
N ASP A 427 -3.26 11.30 19.92
CA ASP A 427 -2.34 10.80 20.93
C ASP A 427 -2.84 9.49 21.58
N LYS A 428 -2.04 8.90 22.48
CA LYS A 428 -2.40 7.67 23.19
C LYS A 428 -3.74 7.77 23.96
N ASN A 429 -4.10 8.96 24.44
CA ASN A 429 -5.29 9.22 25.24
C ASN A 429 -6.49 9.66 24.39
N ASP A 430 -6.44 9.46 23.07
CA ASP A 430 -7.48 9.85 22.11
C ASP A 430 -7.71 11.38 22.07
N ARG A 431 -6.70 12.18 22.41
CA ARG A 431 -6.74 13.65 22.25
C ARG A 431 -6.27 14.03 20.86
N LEU A 432 -7.00 14.95 20.23
CA LEU A 432 -6.73 15.43 18.88
C LEU A 432 -5.89 16.71 18.91
N PHE A 433 -4.78 16.73 18.17
CA PHE A 433 -3.95 17.91 18.00
C PHE A 433 -3.75 18.22 16.52
N ASN A 434 -3.56 19.50 16.20
CA ASN A 434 -3.08 19.97 14.92
C ASN A 434 -1.64 20.45 15.06
N LEU A 435 -0.73 19.79 14.35
CA LEU A 435 0.69 20.15 14.23
C LEU A 435 0.94 20.67 12.81
N HIS A 436 1.36 21.92 12.66
CA HIS A 436 1.72 22.48 11.36
C HIS A 436 2.97 23.37 11.49
N ARG A 437 3.59 23.67 10.35
CA ARG A 437 4.74 24.57 10.26
C ARG A 437 4.42 25.67 9.26
N ALA A 438 4.72 26.91 9.61
CA ALA A 438 4.57 28.05 8.71
C ALA A 438 5.63 29.09 9.03
N ASP A 439 6.18 29.73 7.99
CA ASP A 439 7.26 30.72 8.14
C ASP A 439 8.38 30.25 9.07
N TYR A 440 8.77 28.98 8.92
CA TYR A 440 9.80 28.27 9.72
C TYR A 440 9.48 28.03 11.20
N THR A 441 8.29 28.39 11.68
CA THR A 441 7.88 28.18 13.07
C THR A 441 6.95 26.97 13.18
N LEU A 442 7.13 26.14 14.21
CA LEU A 442 6.21 25.05 14.52
C LEU A 442 5.05 25.55 15.38
N HIS A 443 3.86 25.07 15.04
CA HIS A 443 2.63 25.37 15.76
C HIS A 443 1.94 24.07 16.14
N LEU A 444 1.57 23.95 17.41
CA LEU A 444 0.79 22.84 17.94
C LEU A 444 -0.44 23.41 18.63
N LYS A 445 -1.62 22.87 18.31
CA LYS A 445 -2.88 23.25 18.95
C LYS A 445 -3.67 22.00 19.29
N GLU A 446 -4.17 21.90 20.51
CA GLU A 446 -5.19 20.90 20.85
C GLU A 446 -6.53 21.35 20.26
N LEU A 447 -7.19 20.44 19.56
CA LEU A 447 -8.51 20.69 18.98
C LEU A 447 -9.58 20.15 19.92
N PRO A 448 -10.74 20.83 20.02
CA PRO A 448 -11.84 20.35 20.84
C PRO A 448 -12.45 19.09 20.21
N SER A 449 -11.94 17.92 20.56
CA SER A 449 -12.61 16.64 20.32
C SER A 449 -13.52 16.34 21.49
N SER A 450 -14.80 16.06 21.23
CA SER A 450 -15.71 15.56 22.27
C SER A 450 -15.08 14.31 22.91
N PRO A 451 -15.04 14.18 24.26
CA PRO A 451 -14.46 13.00 24.92
C PRO A 451 -15.17 11.69 24.55
N TYR A 452 -16.32 11.75 23.87
CA TYR A 452 -17.08 10.61 23.37
C TYR A 452 -16.85 10.28 21.89
N MET A 453 -16.10 11.11 21.17
CA MET A 453 -15.81 10.97 19.74
C MET A 453 -14.48 10.25 19.55
N LYS A 454 -14.54 8.94 19.29
CA LYS A 454 -13.36 8.17 18.87
C LYS A 454 -13.25 8.22 17.36
N ILE A 455 -12.27 8.95 16.86
CA ILE A 455 -12.08 9.19 15.43
C ILE A 455 -11.53 7.92 14.77
N ALA A 456 -12.15 7.50 13.67
CA ALA A 456 -11.69 6.40 12.83
C ALA A 456 -10.91 6.92 11.61
N HIS A 457 -11.33 8.04 11.02
CA HIS A 457 -10.69 8.66 9.85
C HIS A 457 -10.85 10.18 9.86
N ILE A 458 -9.82 10.89 9.39
CA ILE A 458 -9.92 12.30 9.00
C ILE A 458 -9.35 12.43 7.59
N GLU A 459 -10.07 13.14 6.74
CA GLU A 459 -9.59 13.55 5.43
C GLU A 459 -9.49 15.06 5.37
N ILE A 460 -8.32 15.57 4.98
CA ILE A 460 -8.06 17.01 4.90
C ILE A 460 -8.20 17.46 3.44
N SER A 461 -8.97 18.53 3.24
CA SER A 461 -9.26 19.13 1.94
C SER A 461 -8.74 20.56 1.88
N GLU A 462 -7.48 20.74 1.51
CA GLU A 462 -6.90 22.06 1.27
C GLU A 462 -7.28 22.55 -0.13
N ASN A 463 -8.48 23.13 -0.24
CA ASN A 463 -9.07 23.58 -1.49
C ASN A 463 -9.21 25.11 -1.50
N ARG A 464 -9.27 25.73 -2.68
CA ARG A 464 -9.23 27.20 -2.80
C ARG A 464 -10.43 27.92 -2.16
N GLN A 465 -11.54 27.24 -1.89
CA GLN A 465 -12.73 27.88 -1.32
C GLN A 465 -12.53 28.29 0.14
N LYS A 466 -11.66 27.58 0.88
CA LYS A 466 -11.42 27.84 2.31
C LYS A 466 -12.72 27.84 3.14
N LEU A 467 -13.70 27.03 2.76
CA LEU A 467 -14.94 26.84 3.52
C LEU A 467 -14.83 25.64 4.44
N LEU A 468 -14.36 24.51 3.91
CA LEU A 468 -14.21 23.25 4.63
C LEU A 468 -12.72 22.88 4.73
N ALA A 469 -12.25 22.58 5.93
CA ALA A 469 -10.92 21.99 6.15
C ALA A 469 -10.89 20.51 5.76
N GLY A 470 -12.04 19.82 5.76
CA GLY A 470 -12.10 18.38 5.53
C GLY A 470 -13.34 17.73 6.12
N TYR A 471 -13.24 16.43 6.39
CA TYR A 471 -14.25 15.66 7.10
C TYR A 471 -13.61 14.67 8.08
N ALA A 472 -14.37 14.25 9.07
CA ALA A 472 -14.00 13.19 10.01
C ALA A 472 -15.11 12.14 10.10
N ILE A 473 -14.70 10.92 10.42
CA ILE A 473 -15.58 9.77 10.66
C ILE A 473 -15.20 9.20 12.03
N ASP A 474 -16.18 8.91 12.87
CA ASP A 474 -15.95 8.23 14.14
C ASP A 474 -16.16 6.70 14.06
N GLU A 475 -15.73 5.99 15.10
CA GLU A 475 -15.89 4.53 15.18
C GLU A 475 -17.35 4.05 15.20
N LYS A 476 -18.32 4.96 15.40
CA LYS A 476 -19.77 4.70 15.43
C LYS A 476 -20.46 5.06 14.11
N ASN A 477 -19.70 5.30 13.04
CA ASN A 477 -20.17 5.68 11.71
C ASN A 477 -20.76 7.10 11.62
N ASN A 478 -20.55 7.95 12.63
CA ASN A 478 -20.96 9.35 12.53
C ASN A 478 -20.00 10.10 11.61
N PHE A 479 -20.55 10.96 10.76
CA PHE A 479 -19.80 11.77 9.82
C PHE A 479 -19.84 13.24 10.21
N TYR A 480 -18.69 13.89 10.13
CA TYR A 480 -18.50 15.29 10.52
C TYR A 480 -17.80 16.06 9.42
N ILE A 481 -18.24 17.29 9.18
CA ILE A 481 -17.52 18.26 8.38
C ILE A 481 -16.65 19.10 9.30
N ILE A 482 -15.45 19.44 8.85
CA ILE A 482 -14.51 20.27 9.62
C ILE A 482 -14.53 21.68 9.02
N ASP A 483 -14.87 22.66 9.85
CA ASP A 483 -14.83 24.08 9.48
C ASP A 483 -13.39 24.51 9.20
N TYR A 484 -13.18 25.33 8.16
CA TYR A 484 -11.84 25.77 7.79
C TYR A 484 -11.19 26.73 8.80
N GLU A 485 -11.97 27.65 9.39
CA GLU A 485 -11.43 28.70 10.25
C GLU A 485 -11.27 28.23 11.70
N THR A 486 -12.30 27.57 12.24
CA THR A 486 -12.32 27.17 13.65
C THR A 486 -11.70 25.79 13.88
N LEU A 487 -11.67 24.95 12.84
CA LEU A 487 -11.37 23.52 12.90
C LEU A 487 -12.37 22.73 13.78
N GLU A 488 -13.57 23.27 14.00
CA GLU A 488 -14.63 22.61 14.73
C GLU A 488 -15.38 21.58 13.86
N PHE A 489 -15.93 20.57 14.53
CA PHE A 489 -16.55 19.42 13.87
C PHE A 489 -18.06 19.60 13.89
N LYS A 490 -18.67 19.68 12.71
CA LYS A 490 -20.12 19.77 12.53
C LYS A 490 -20.68 18.44 12.06
N SER A 491 -21.56 17.84 12.87
CA SER A 491 -22.21 16.57 12.54
C SER A 491 -23.12 16.71 11.32
N VAL A 492 -23.07 15.74 10.41
CA VAL A 492 -23.98 15.61 9.28
C VAL A 492 -24.60 14.22 9.30
N ASP A 493 -25.93 14.16 9.35
CA ASP A 493 -26.64 12.88 9.45
C ASP A 493 -26.60 12.11 8.12
N LEU A 494 -25.93 10.95 8.11
CA LEU A 494 -25.84 10.03 6.98
C LEU A 494 -26.46 8.67 7.35
N GLU A 495 -27.79 8.59 7.28
CA GLU A 495 -28.51 7.36 7.62
C GLU A 495 -28.04 6.15 6.81
N GLY A 496 -27.73 5.07 7.53
CA GLY A 496 -27.27 3.81 6.94
C GLY A 496 -25.81 3.82 6.48
N PHE A 497 -25.05 4.89 6.72
CA PHE A 497 -23.61 4.91 6.42
C PHE A 497 -22.84 3.93 7.32
N ASP A 498 -21.97 3.13 6.70
CA ASP A 498 -21.01 2.27 7.38
C ASP A 498 -19.63 2.49 6.74
N TYR A 499 -18.73 3.13 7.47
CA TYR A 499 -17.41 3.49 6.94
C TYR A 499 -16.52 2.28 6.64
N LYS A 500 -16.83 1.09 7.14
CA LYS A 500 -16.03 -0.12 6.89
C LYS A 500 -16.40 -0.79 5.57
N THR A 501 -17.61 -0.56 5.08
CA THR A 501 -18.16 -1.27 3.92
C THR A 501 -18.51 -0.32 2.78
N MET A 502 -18.87 0.92 3.09
CA MET A 502 -19.30 1.92 2.12
C MET A 502 -18.20 2.91 1.79
N ARG A 503 -18.10 3.24 0.49
CA ARG A 503 -17.39 4.45 0.04
C ARG A 503 -18.31 5.65 0.16
N LEU A 504 -17.73 6.85 0.19
CA LEU A 504 -18.48 8.11 0.24
C LEU A 504 -17.87 9.14 -0.71
N GLN A 505 -18.71 10.00 -1.28
CA GLN A 505 -18.30 11.13 -2.11
C GLN A 505 -19.15 12.35 -1.78
N LEU A 506 -18.51 13.47 -1.45
CA LEU A 506 -19.16 14.76 -1.35
C LEU A 506 -18.92 15.56 -2.62
N TYR A 507 -19.97 16.19 -3.13
CA TYR A 507 -19.95 17.16 -4.21
C TYR A 507 -20.59 18.46 -3.76
N SER A 508 -19.96 19.57 -4.10
CA SER A 508 -20.52 20.91 -3.93
C SER A 508 -20.80 21.52 -5.28
N ASP A 509 -22.01 22.01 -5.46
CA ASP A 509 -22.39 22.95 -6.52
C ASP A 509 -22.69 24.34 -5.90
N PRO A 510 -23.16 25.36 -6.63
CA PRO A 510 -23.49 26.65 -6.02
C PRO A 510 -24.55 26.61 -4.91
N LYS A 511 -25.52 25.70 -4.99
CA LYS A 511 -26.74 25.70 -4.17
C LYS A 511 -26.72 24.64 -3.08
N TYR A 512 -26.09 23.50 -3.34
CA TYR A 512 -26.21 22.31 -2.53
C TYR A 512 -24.87 21.62 -2.24
N TYR A 513 -24.87 20.83 -1.17
CA TYR A 513 -23.93 19.73 -0.98
C TYR A 513 -24.66 18.41 -1.22
N LEU A 514 -24.11 17.57 -2.09
CA LEU A 514 -24.57 16.23 -2.36
C LEU A 514 -23.57 15.23 -1.78
N ILE A 515 -24.03 14.37 -0.87
CA ILE A 515 -23.24 13.27 -0.32
C ILE A 515 -23.80 11.95 -0.84
N ARG A 516 -22.95 11.17 -1.48
CA ARG A 516 -23.28 9.84 -2.01
C ARG A 516 -22.47 8.80 -1.29
N TYR A 517 -23.08 7.68 -0.95
CA TYR A 517 -22.37 6.58 -0.31
C TYR A 517 -23.00 5.24 -0.67
N ASP A 518 -22.16 4.23 -0.85
CA ASP A 518 -22.60 2.91 -1.33
C ASP A 518 -21.62 1.79 -0.98
N ASP A 519 -22.16 0.58 -0.86
CA ASP A 519 -21.43 -0.69 -0.74
C ASP A 519 -21.41 -1.47 -2.09
N GLY A 520 -21.83 -0.83 -3.18
CA GLY A 520 -22.02 -1.44 -4.49
C GLY A 520 -23.35 -2.20 -4.67
N VAL A 521 -24.11 -2.44 -3.59
CA VAL A 521 -25.42 -3.09 -3.57
C VAL A 521 -26.53 -2.08 -3.30
N SER A 522 -26.36 -1.22 -2.30
CA SER A 522 -27.26 -0.12 -1.94
C SER A 522 -26.56 1.20 -2.19
N TYR A 523 -27.20 2.07 -2.97
CA TYR A 523 -26.69 3.37 -3.39
C TYR A 523 -27.52 4.46 -2.71
N HIS A 524 -26.87 5.20 -1.82
CA HIS A 524 -27.49 6.27 -1.06
C HIS A 524 -27.03 7.62 -1.62
N ALA A 525 -27.95 8.58 -1.64
CA ALA A 525 -27.62 9.98 -1.89
C ALA A 525 -28.46 10.87 -0.99
N ARG A 526 -27.81 11.87 -0.37
CA ARG A 526 -28.46 12.87 0.48
C ARG A 526 -28.00 14.26 0.05
N VAL A 527 -28.95 15.18 -0.03
CA VAL A 527 -28.70 16.57 -0.40
C VAL A 527 -28.92 17.50 0.79
N TYR A 528 -28.06 18.50 0.92
CA TYR A 528 -28.06 19.49 1.98
C TYR A 528 -27.92 20.89 1.39
N ASP A 529 -28.38 21.90 2.12
CA ASP A 529 -28.07 23.29 1.82
C ASP A 529 -26.61 23.63 2.17
N LYS A 530 -26.21 24.89 2.00
CA LYS A 530 -24.84 25.35 2.29
C LYS A 530 -24.50 25.41 3.77
N GLU A 531 -25.51 25.31 4.61
CA GLU A 531 -25.42 25.22 6.05
C GLU A 531 -25.52 23.77 6.56
N PHE A 532 -25.45 22.76 5.67
CA PHE A 532 -25.58 21.34 6.00
C PHE A 532 -26.92 20.95 6.65
N ASN A 533 -27.99 21.72 6.45
CA ASN A 533 -29.33 21.27 6.80
C ASN A 533 -29.83 20.28 5.75
N PHE A 534 -30.42 19.18 6.21
CA PHE A 534 -30.94 18.13 5.34
C PHE A 534 -32.12 18.62 4.50
N ILE A 535 -32.07 18.35 3.19
CA ILE A 535 -33.13 18.70 2.23
C ILE A 535 -33.92 17.44 1.84
N ASP A 536 -33.22 16.44 1.29
CA ASP A 536 -33.84 15.22 0.76
C ASP A 536 -32.82 14.06 0.67
N GLY A 537 -33.30 12.82 0.57
CA GLY A 537 -32.47 11.62 0.46
C GLY A 537 -33.14 10.47 -0.27
N ILE A 538 -32.34 9.67 -0.98
CA ILE A 538 -32.80 8.50 -1.73
C ILE A 538 -31.88 7.29 -1.50
N VAL A 539 -32.47 6.10 -1.59
CA VAL A 539 -31.76 4.81 -1.58
C VAL A 539 -32.21 3.98 -2.77
N VAL A 540 -31.26 3.49 -3.57
CA VAL A 540 -31.49 2.65 -4.75
C VAL A 540 -30.71 1.34 -4.63
N LYS A 541 -31.26 0.22 -5.12
CA LYS A 541 -30.62 -1.12 -5.09
C LYS A 541 -30.35 -1.67 -6.51
#